data_AF-A0A6G4H4P7-F1
#
_entry.id   AF-A0A6G4H4P7-F1
#
_cell.length_a   1.000
_cell.length_b   1.000
_cell.length_c   1.000
_cell.angle_alpha   90.00
_cell.angle_beta   90.00
_cell.angle_gamma   90.00
#
_symmetry.space_group_name_H-M   'P 1'
#
loop_
_entity.id
_entity.type
_entity.pdbx_description
1 polymer ?
#
loop_
_entity_poly.entity_id
_entity_poly.type
_entity_poly.pdbx_seq_one_letter_code
_entity_poly.pdbx_strand_id
1 'polypeptide(L)' 'MDESQKQLIFELSKKYVFETFDFKSKSPEELLKYYQETSEKISKVIEDQNTKLAEENAKILSNLNW' A
#
# COMPACT_ATOMS: atom_id res chain seq x y z
N MET A 1 5.57 5.88 8.53
CA MET A 1 5.36 6.07 7.08
C MET A 1 5.67 7.51 6.72
N ASP A 2 6.57 7.73 5.78
CA ASP A 2 6.92 9.09 5.33
C ASP A 2 5.84 9.68 4.42
N GLU A 3 5.96 10.98 4.11
CA GLU A 3 4.96 11.71 3.32
C GLU A 3 4.89 11.23 1.85
N SER A 4 6.01 10.77 1.29
CA SER A 4 6.04 10.24 -0.08
C SER A 4 5.30 8.91 -0.16
N GLN A 5 5.45 8.06 0.86
CA GLN A 5 4.70 6.81 0.98
C GLN A 5 3.19 7.05 1.13
N LYS A 6 2.78 8.06 1.92
CA LYS A 6 1.36 8.46 2.01
C LYS A 6 0.81 8.91 0.67
N GLN A 7 1.55 9.75 -0.05
CA GLN A 7 1.14 10.21 -1.38
C GLN A 7 1.03 9.04 -2.36
N LEU A 8 1.98 8.10 -2.34
CA LEU A 8 1.94 6.90 -3.16
C LEU A 8 0.71 6.04 -2.88
N ILE A 9 0.41 5.78 -1.60
CA ILE A 9 -0.77 5.01 -1.20
C ILE A 9 -2.04 5.72 -1.65
N PHE A 10 -2.13 7.03 -1.47
CA PHE A 10 -3.27 7.82 -1.92
C PHE A 10 -3.50 7.68 -3.43
N GLU A 11 -2.46 7.92 -4.25
CA GLU A 11 -2.58 7.86 -5.71
C GLU A 11 -2.93 6.45 -6.22
N LEU A 12 -2.30 5.41 -5.66
CA LEU A 12 -2.59 4.02 -6.02
C LEU A 12 -4.02 3.61 -5.62
N SER A 13 -4.44 3.98 -4.40
CA SER A 13 -5.79 3.66 -3.90
C SER A 13 -6.84 4.34 -4.75
N LYS A 14 -6.66 5.63 -5.03
CA LYS A 14 -7.56 6.40 -5.89
C LYS A 14 -7.67 5.75 -7.26
N LYS A 15 -6.55 5.48 -7.93
CA LYS A 15 -6.54 4.88 -9.27
C LYS A 15 -7.27 3.54 -9.28
N TYR A 16 -6.91 2.63 -8.37
CA TYR A 16 -7.51 1.30 -8.31
C TYR A 16 -9.01 1.34 -8.06
N VAL A 17 -9.45 2.15 -7.09
CA VAL A 17 -10.88 2.32 -6.77
C VAL A 17 -11.63 2.87 -7.98
N PHE A 18 -11.11 3.90 -8.64
CA PHE A 18 -11.74 4.46 -9.84
C PHE A 18 -11.85 3.46 -11.00
N GLU A 19 -10.87 2.58 -11.16
CA GLU A 19 -10.85 1.58 -12.25
C GLU A 19 -11.75 0.37 -11.97
N THR A 20 -12.04 0.07 -10.70
CA THR A 20 -12.66 -1.22 -10.32
C THR A 20 -13.98 -1.08 -9.57
N PHE A 21 -14.29 0.09 -9.03
CA PHE A 21 -15.54 0.31 -8.31
C PHE A 21 -16.73 0.47 -9.26
N ASP A 22 -17.84 -0.18 -8.94
CA ASP A 22 -19.08 -0.06 -9.69
C ASP A 22 -19.88 1.18 -9.24
N PHE A 23 -19.63 2.30 -9.91
CA PHE A 23 -20.32 3.56 -9.63
C PHE A 23 -21.80 3.58 -10.03
N LYS A 24 -22.29 2.60 -10.79
CA LYS A 24 -23.69 2.58 -11.25
C LYS A 24 -24.62 1.89 -10.26
N SER A 25 -24.12 0.87 -9.57
CA SER A 25 -24.95 0.03 -8.70
C SER A 25 -24.59 0.11 -7.23
N LYS A 26 -23.47 0.72 -6.85
CA LYS A 26 -23.05 0.87 -5.45
C LYS A 26 -23.19 2.29 -4.93
N SER A 27 -23.38 2.40 -3.61
CA SER A 27 -23.58 3.68 -2.93
C SER A 27 -22.27 4.44 -2.66
N PRO A 28 -22.34 5.75 -2.37
CA PRO A 28 -21.18 6.53 -1.92
C PRO A 28 -20.53 5.97 -0.64
N GLU A 29 -21.31 5.42 0.29
CA GLU A 29 -20.78 4.80 1.51
C GLU A 29 -19.99 3.53 1.18
N GLU A 30 -20.45 2.73 0.23
CA GLU A 30 -19.72 1.58 -0.28
C GLU A 30 -18.42 2.00 -0.98
N LEU A 31 -18.42 3.13 -1.69
CA LEU A 31 -17.21 3.70 -2.29
C LEU A 31 -16.19 4.09 -1.22
N LEU A 32 -16.62 4.79 -0.16
CA LEU A 32 -15.75 5.19 0.94
C LEU A 32 -15.14 3.98 1.64
N LYS A 33 -15.96 2.97 1.93
CA LYS A 33 -15.50 1.72 2.53
C LYS A 33 -14.52 0.98 1.62
N TYR A 34 -14.83 0.87 0.33
CA TYR A 34 -13.96 0.20 -0.64
C TYR A 34 -12.61 0.91 -0.79
N TYR A 35 -12.61 2.24 -0.76
CA TYR A 35 -11.40 3.05 -0.74
C TYR A 35 -10.56 2.80 0.53
N GLN A 36 -11.18 2.81 1.70
CA GLN A 36 -10.49 2.54 2.98
C GLN A 36 -9.84 1.15 2.96
N GLU A 37 -10.59 0.11 2.58
CA GLU A 37 -10.07 -1.25 2.48
C GLU A 37 -8.94 -1.38 1.45
N THR A 38 -9.04 -0.65 0.33
CA THR A 38 -8.00 -0.63 -0.70
C THR A 38 -6.73 0.04 -0.17
N SER A 39 -6.88 1.19 0.48
CA SER A 39 -5.76 1.93 1.06
C SER A 39 -5.04 1.13 2.14
N GLU A 40 -5.76 0.44 3.01
CA GLU A 40 -5.20 -0.44 4.03
C GLU A 40 -4.40 -1.60 3.42
N LYS A 41 -4.95 -2.24 2.37
CA LYS A 41 -4.25 -3.32 1.66
C LYS A 41 -2.95 -2.84 1.02
N ILE A 42 -2.97 -1.70 0.34
CA ILE A 42 -1.77 -1.13 -0.30
C ILE A 42 -0.73 -0.74 0.75
N SER A 43 -1.15 -0.11 1.86
CA SER A 43 -0.26 0.20 2.98
C SER A 43 0.45 -1.05 3.50
N LYS A 44 -0.31 -2.13 3.73
CA LYS A 44 0.25 -3.39 4.21
C LYS A 44 1.25 -4.01 3.24
N VAL A 45 0.96 -3.99 1.93
CA VAL A 45 1.90 -4.48 0.90
C VAL A 45 3.21 -3.72 0.93
N ILE A 46 3.17 -2.39 1.08
CA ILE A 46 4.37 -1.55 1.16
C ILE A 46 5.15 -1.83 2.45
N GLU A 47 4.47 -1.98 3.58
CA GLU A 47 5.09 -2.35 4.86
C GLU A 47 5.78 -3.72 4.80
N ASP A 48 5.14 -4.71 4.19
CA ASP A 48 5.70 -6.05 3.98
C ASP A 48 6.95 -5.99 3.08
N GLN A 49 6.92 -5.18 2.03
CA GLN A 49 8.06 -4.97 1.14
C GLN A 49 9.23 -4.29 1.84
N ASN A 50 8.96 -3.25 2.62
CA ASN A 50 9.99 -2.54 3.40
C ASN A 50 10.63 -3.46 4.46
N THR A 51 9.82 -4.29 5.11
CA THR A 51 10.30 -5.27 6.09
C THR A 51 11.24 -6.28 5.44
N LYS A 52 10.85 -6.86 4.29
CA LYS A 52 11.70 -7.79 3.53
C LYS A 52 13.01 -7.15 3.09
N LEU A 53 12.97 -5.93 2.58
CA LEU A 53 14.18 -5.20 2.18
C LEU A 53 15.12 -4.95 3.37
N ALA A 54 14.57 -4.63 4.54
CA ALA A 54 15.38 -4.45 5.76
C ALA A 54 16.03 -5.77 6.21
N GLU A 55 15.30 -6.88 6.17
CA GLU A 55 15.81 -8.22 6.48
C GLU A 55 16.93 -8.64 5.51
N GLU A 56 16.74 -8.41 4.20
CA GLU A 56 17.74 -8.70 3.17
C GLU A 56 19.01 -7.86 3.37
N ASN A 57 18.86 -6.57 3.65
CA ASN A 57 19.99 -5.68 3.94
C ASN A 57 20.75 -6.10 5.19
N ALA A 58 20.05 -6.47 6.26
CA ALA A 58 20.67 -6.97 7.49
C ALA A 58 21.49 -8.25 7.23
N LYS A 59 20.96 -9.16 6.42
CA LYS A 59 21.64 -10.40 6.01
C LYS A 59 22.88 -10.13 5.15
N ILE A 60 22.83 -9.13 4.27
CA ILE A 60 24.00 -8.72 3.48
C ILE A 60 25.10 -8.16 4.39
N LEU A 61 24.74 -7.25 5.30
CA LEU A 61 25.68 -6.65 6.25
C LEU A 61 26.32 -7.68 7.19
N SER A 62 25.56 -8.67 7.67
CA SER A 62 26.12 -9.75 8.50
C SER A 62 27.16 -10.59 7.76
N ASN A 63 27.00 -10.76 6.44
CA ASN A 63 27.92 -11.54 5.62
C ASN A 63 29.18 -10.76 5.22
N LEU A 64 29.15 -9.43 5.27
CA LEU A 64 30.29 -8.56 4.93
C LEU A 64 31.23 -8.30 6.12
N ASN A 65 30.77 -8.49 7.35
CA ASN A 65 31.55 -8.29 8.58
C ASN A 65 32.33 -9.55 9.02
N TRP A 66 32.67 -10.45 8.09
CA TRP A 66 33.47 -11.66 8.30
C TRP A 66 34.86 -11.53 7.69
#